data_AF-T1A179-F1
#
_entry.id   AF-T1A179-F1
#
_cell.length_a   1.000
_cell.length_b   1.000
_cell.length_c   1.000
_cell.angle_alpha   90.00
_cell.angle_beta   90.00
_cell.angle_gamma   90.00
#
_symmetry.space_group_name_H-M   'P 1'
#
loop_
_entity.id
_entity.type
_entity.pdbx_description
1 polymer ?
#
loop_
_entity_poly.entity_id
_entity_poly.type
_entity_poly.pdbx_seq_one_letter_code
_entity_poly.pdbx_strand_id
1 'polypeptide(L)' 'MLSLIRQMREGRDNDPRFGHRMRGTGPLAELLRARFHAACRRCGLNTQRSAPLDVSRFRAPAGERQLTLGF' A
#
# COMPACT_ATOMS: atom_id res chain seq x y z
N MET A 1 3.77 -23.27 -5.34
CA MET A 1 3.69 -21.78 -5.31
C MET A 1 2.67 -21.21 -4.31
N LEU A 2 1.55 -21.87 -3.98
CA LEU A 2 0.58 -21.35 -2.97
C LEU A 2 1.03 -21.42 -1.50
N SER A 3 1.93 -22.34 -1.14
CA SER A 3 2.35 -22.57 0.26
C SER A 3 3.12 -21.40 0.87
N LEU A 4 3.94 -20.68 0.08
CA LEU A 4 4.74 -19.54 0.54
C LEU A 4 3.88 -18.32 0.93
N ILE A 5 2.75 -18.12 0.27
CA ILE A 5 1.84 -17.00 0.58
C ILE A 5 1.15 -17.20 1.93
N ARG A 6 0.82 -18.46 2.29
CA ARG A 6 0.20 -18.78 3.59
C ARG A 6 1.17 -18.60 4.76
N GLN A 7 2.47 -18.88 4.56
CA GLN A 7 3.49 -18.66 5.58
C GLN A 7 3.76 -17.16 5.84
N MET A 8 3.60 -16.30 4.84
CA MET A 8 3.74 -14.83 4.98
C MET A 8 2.55 -14.12 5.65
N ARG A 9 1.49 -14.85 6.01
CA ARG A 9 0.27 -14.30 6.60
C ARG A 9 0.01 -14.78 8.03
N GLU A 10 0.94 -15.48 8.66
CA GLU A 10 0.81 -15.98 10.05
C GLU A 10 -0.54 -16.70 10.31
N GLY A 11 -1.06 -17.41 9.29
CA GLY A 11 -2.33 -18.14 9.40
C GLY A 11 -3.60 -17.28 9.43
N ARG A 12 -3.53 -15.96 9.21
CA ARG A 12 -4.72 -15.09 9.11
C ARG A 12 -4.84 -14.45 7.74
N ASP A 13 -5.90 -14.81 7.02
CA ASP A 13 -6.20 -14.21 5.72
C ASP A 13 -6.68 -12.75 5.82
N ASN A 14 -7.13 -12.31 7.00
CA ASN A 14 -7.68 -10.97 7.24
C ASN A 14 -7.30 -10.44 8.64
N ASP A 15 -6.61 -9.29 8.67
CA ASP A 15 -6.44 -8.46 9.87
C ASP A 15 -7.39 -7.24 9.76
N PRO A 16 -8.33 -7.05 10.70
CA PRO A 16 -9.26 -5.91 10.70
C PRO A 16 -8.59 -4.58 11.09
N ARG A 17 -7.36 -4.59 11.62
CA ARG A 17 -6.64 -3.37 11.99
C ARG A 17 -6.26 -2.57 10.75
N PHE A 18 -6.63 -1.29 10.74
CA PHE A 18 -6.24 -0.36 9.68
C PHE A 18 -4.70 -0.33 9.53
N GLY A 19 -4.21 -0.31 8.29
CA GLY A 19 -2.77 -0.31 7.99
C GLY A 19 -2.04 -1.66 8.10
N HIS A 20 -2.74 -2.73 8.49
CA HIS A 20 -2.18 -4.10 8.57
C HIS A 20 -2.49 -4.95 7.34
N ARG A 21 -3.49 -4.54 6.55
CA ARG A 21 -3.81 -5.15 5.26
C ARG A 21 -2.73 -4.77 4.23
N MET A 22 -2.45 -5.68 3.30
CA MET A 22 -1.47 -5.49 2.21
C MET A 22 0.00 -5.31 2.65
N ARG A 23 0.34 -5.64 3.90
CA ARG A 23 1.73 -5.80 4.35
C ARG A 23 1.99 -7.28 4.61
N GLY A 24 2.91 -7.88 3.84
CA GLY A 24 3.42 -9.21 4.16
C GLY A 24 4.19 -9.16 5.48
N THR A 25 4.04 -10.19 6.32
CA THR A 25 4.84 -10.35 7.54
C THR A 25 5.78 -11.54 7.42
N GLY A 26 6.75 -11.62 8.34
CA GLY A 26 7.70 -12.71 8.40
C GLY A 26 8.90 -12.61 7.44
N PRO A 27 9.80 -13.60 7.47
CA PRO A 27 11.13 -13.53 6.85
C PRO A 27 11.10 -13.30 5.33
N LEU A 28 10.12 -13.88 4.63
CA LEU A 28 10.00 -13.72 3.18
C LEU A 28 9.57 -12.30 2.80
N ALA A 29 8.70 -11.67 3.60
CA ALA A 29 8.32 -10.27 3.37
C ALA A 29 9.51 -9.33 3.55
N GLU A 30 10.36 -9.60 4.55
CA GLU A 30 11.61 -8.85 4.75
C GLU A 30 12.60 -9.04 3.59
N LEU A 31 12.76 -10.27 3.11
CA LEU A 31 13.60 -10.53 1.92
C LEU A 31 13.07 -9.80 0.68
N LEU A 32 11.75 -9.80 0.47
CA LEU A 32 11.11 -9.11 -0.64
C LEU A 32 11.33 -7.59 -0.54
N ARG A 33 11.17 -7.03 0.68
CA ARG A 33 11.43 -5.62 0.99
C ARG A 33 12.88 -5.25 0.66
N ALA A 34 13.85 -6.03 1.13
CA ALA A 34 15.27 -5.78 0.87
C ALA A 34 15.59 -5.81 -0.63
N ARG A 35 15.07 -6.80 -1.37
CA ARG A 35 15.23 -6.90 -2.83
C ARG A 35 14.65 -5.70 -3.56
N PHE A 36 13.45 -5.28 -3.18
CA PHE A 36 12.79 -4.11 -3.77
C PHE A 36 13.60 -2.83 -3.55
N HIS A 37 14.06 -2.56 -2.32
CA HIS A 37 14.90 -1.40 -2.03
C HIS A 37 16.22 -1.41 -2.81
N ALA A 38 16.86 -2.58 -2.94
CA ALA A 38 18.08 -2.71 -3.73
C ALA A 38 17.83 -2.41 -5.22
N ALA A 39 16.71 -2.88 -5.79
CA ALA A 39 16.31 -2.57 -7.15
C ALA A 39 16.03 -1.07 -7.35
N CYS A 40 15.28 -0.44 -6.43
CA CYS A 40 15.02 1.00 -6.49
C CYS A 40 16.32 1.81 -6.49
N ARG A 41 17.27 1.48 -5.61
CA ARG A 41 18.60 2.13 -5.58
C ARG A 41 19.35 1.99 -6.89
N ARG A 42 19.35 0.79 -7.49
CA ARG A 42 20.04 0.52 -8.77
C ARG A 42 19.40 1.29 -9.94
N CYS A 43 18.08 1.45 -9.91
CA CYS A 43 17.33 2.12 -10.97
C CYS A 43 17.12 3.63 -10.72
N GLY A 44 17.67 4.19 -9.63
CA GLY A 44 17.45 5.60 -9.27
C GLY A 44 16.00 5.93 -8.87
N LEU A 45 15.19 4.93 -8.54
CA LEU A 45 13.79 5.09 -8.15
C LEU A 45 13.66 5.35 -6.65
N ASN A 46 12.54 5.96 -6.25
CA ASN A 46 12.21 6.23 -4.84
C ASN A 46 13.29 7.06 -4.11
N THR A 47 13.99 7.92 -4.85
CA THR A 47 15.12 8.75 -4.41
C THR A 47 14.66 10.08 -3.83
N GLN A 48 13.48 10.55 -4.21
CA GLN A 48 12.87 11.79 -3.75
C GLN A 48 11.44 11.51 -3.31
N ARG A 49 10.96 12.30 -2.34
CA ARG A 49 9.53 12.32 -2.01
C ARG A 49 8.77 12.71 -3.29
N SER A 50 7.63 12.06 -3.54
CA SER A 50 6.85 12.23 -4.77
C SER A 50 6.80 13.69 -5.19
N ALA A 51 7.05 13.95 -6.48
CA ALA A 51 6.86 15.28 -7.06
C ALA A 51 5.47 15.82 -6.68
N PRO A 52 5.30 17.15 -6.55
CA PRO A 52 4.00 17.74 -6.32
C PRO A 52 2.98 17.17 -7.30
N LEU A 53 1.84 16.70 -6.77
CA LEU A 53 0.78 16.18 -7.61
C LEU A 53 0.26 17.31 -8.50
N ASP A 54 0.15 17.07 -9.80
CA ASP A 54 -0.54 18.00 -10.69
C ASP A 54 -2.04 17.94 -10.40
N VAL A 55 -2.52 18.98 -9.73
CA VAL A 55 -3.93 19.17 -9.37
C VAL A 55 -4.64 20.15 -10.30
N SER A 56 -4.02 20.57 -11.40
CA SER A 56 -4.60 21.55 -12.34
C SER A 56 -5.95 21.12 -12.94
N ARG A 57 -6.17 19.80 -13.02
CA ARG A 57 -7.40 19.19 -13.54
C ARG A 57 -8.37 18.75 -12.43
N PHE A 58 -8.00 18.94 -11.17
CA PHE A 58 -8.88 18.59 -10.07
C PHE A 58 -10.06 19.58 -10.02
N ARG A 59 -11.27 19.06 -10.13
CA ARG A 59 -12.51 19.82 -9.95
C ARG A 59 -13.25 19.23 -8.77
N ALA A 60 -13.34 19.98 -7.67
CA ALA A 60 -14.16 19.57 -6.54
C ALA A 60 -15.61 19.37 -7.01
N PRO A 61 -16.30 18.31 -6.55
CA PRO A 61 -17.69 18.08 -6.91
C PRO A 61 -18.54 19.28 -6.45
N ALA A 62 -19.54 19.63 -7.25
CA ALA A 62 -20.40 20.78 -6.99
C ALA A 62 -21.34 20.48 -5.83
N GLY A 63 -20.89 20.71 -4.59
CA GLY A 63 -21.74 20.95 -3.42
C GLY A 63 -22.84 19.92 -3.08
N GLU A 64 -22.89 18.76 -3.74
CA GLU A 64 -23.75 17.68 -3.33
C GLU A 64 -23.24 17.22 -1.98
N ARG A 65 -23.99 17.61 -0.95
CA ARG A 65 -23.75 17.19 0.42
C ARG A 65 -23.58 15.68 0.38
N GLN A 66 -22.48 15.20 0.94
CA GLN A 66 -22.29 13.77 1.18
C GLN A 66 -23.57 13.21 1.78
N LEU A 67 -24.11 12.15 1.17
CA LEU A 67 -25.33 11.50 1.64
C LEU A 67 -25.15 11.19 3.14
N THR A 68 -25.89 11.92 3.96
CA THR A 68 -25.93 11.67 5.39
C THR A 68 -26.66 10.35 5.59
N LEU A 69 -26.01 9.41 6.26
CA LEU A 69 -26.69 8.21 6.74
C LEU A 69 -27.73 8.67 7.74
N GLY A 70 -28.99 8.72 7.32
CA GLY A 70 -30.11 9.09 8.17
C GLY A 70 -30.26 8.04 9.26
N PHE A 71 -29.81 8.40 10.47
CA PHE A 71 -30.15 7.76 11.72
C PHE A 71 -30.73 8.83 12.63
#